data_AF-A0A820PAM0-F1
#
_entry.id   AF-A0A820PAM0-F1
#
_cell.length_a   1.000
_cell.length_b   1.000
_cell.length_c   1.000
_cell.angle_alpha   90.00
_cell.angle_beta   90.00
_cell.angle_gamma   90.00
#
_symmetry.space_group_name_H-M   'P 1'
#
loop_
_entity.id
_entity.type
_entity.pdbx_description
1 polymer ?
#
loop_
_entity_poly.entity_id
_entity_poly.type
_entity_poly.pdbx_seq_one_letter_code
_entity_poly.pdbx_strand_id
1 'polypeptide(L)' 'MYRYSVEYFQHETLCDHEADQLYGLEKFWTFLKYSRQKPKINRKLEEILKNYKNLEDFRADGASFPQQFLPTKSNYSN' A
#
# COMPACT_ATOMS: atom_id res chain seq x y z
N MET A 1 -8.52 -15.31 -15.38
CA MET A 1 -7.68 -14.11 -15.53
C MET A 1 -8.13 -13.11 -14.48
N TYR A 2 -7.57 -13.14 -13.28
CA TYR A 2 -7.93 -12.17 -12.24
C TYR A 2 -7.33 -10.83 -12.66
N ARG A 3 -8.15 -9.97 -13.29
CA ARG A 3 -7.81 -8.57 -13.41
C ARG A 3 -7.82 -8.01 -12.00
N TYR A 4 -6.64 -7.79 -11.44
CA TYR A 4 -6.48 -6.86 -10.33
C TYR A 4 -7.05 -5.52 -10.79
N SER A 5 -8.30 -5.26 -10.39
CA SER A 5 -8.96 -4.01 -10.68
C SER A 5 -8.42 -2.96 -9.72
N VAL A 6 -8.35 -1.71 -10.19
CA VAL A 6 -8.01 -0.56 -9.34
C VAL A 6 -8.94 -0.51 -8.12
N GLU A 7 -10.17 -1.02 -8.21
CA GLU A 7 -11.10 -1.15 -7.10
C GLU A 7 -10.62 -2.11 -6.01
N TYR A 8 -10.05 -3.27 -6.38
CA TYR A 8 -9.46 -4.20 -5.41
C TYR A 8 -8.27 -3.58 -4.69
N PHE A 9 -7.40 -2.89 -5.44
CA PHE A 9 -6.23 -2.21 -4.87
C PHE A 9 -6.63 -1.10 -3.88
N GLN A 10 -7.72 -0.38 -4.16
CA GLN A 10 -8.27 0.61 -3.21
C GLN A 10 -8.81 -0.05 -1.95
N HIS A 11 -9.48 -1.19 -2.06
CA HIS A 11 -10.04 -1.89 -0.91
C HIS A 11 -8.95 -2.47 -0.02
N GLU A 12 -7.93 -3.12 -0.60
CA GLU A 12 -6.76 -3.59 0.16
C GLU A 12 -6.05 -2.42 0.86
N THR A 13 -5.85 -1.30 0.17
CA THR A 13 -5.18 -0.12 0.75
C THR A 13 -5.95 0.43 1.97
N LEU A 14 -7.28 0.40 1.93
CA LEU A 14 -8.11 0.80 3.07
C LEU A 14 -8.01 -0.20 4.23
N CYS A 15 -7.98 -1.50 3.93
CA CYS A 15 -7.81 -2.55 4.94
C CYS A 15 -6.42 -2.47 5.62
N ASP A 16 -5.38 -2.23 4.81
CA ASP A 16 -4.00 -1.98 5.28
C ASP A 16 -3.96 -0.78 6.24
N HIS A 17 -4.65 0.31 5.92
CA HIS A 17 -4.77 1.48 6.81
C HIS A 17 -5.41 1.11 8.16
N GLU A 18 -6.45 0.27 8.17
CA GLU A 18 -7.08 -0.20 9.41
C GLU A 18 -6.19 -1.15 10.21
N ALA A 19 -5.25 -1.83 9.55
CA ALA A 19 -4.26 -2.72 10.15
C ALA A 19 -2.95 -2.03 10.54
N ASP A 20 -2.90 -0.69 10.50
CA ASP A 20 -1.68 0.12 10.72
C ASP A 20 -0.53 -0.23 9.74
N GLN A 21 -0.87 -0.79 8.58
CA GLN A 21 0.05 -1.10 7.49
C GLN A 21 0.06 0.04 6.47
N LEU A 22 1.21 0.70 6.33
CA LEU A 22 1.35 1.85 5.43
C LEU A 22 1.85 1.46 4.03
N TYR A 23 2.11 0.17 3.79
CA TYR A 23 2.69 -0.31 2.54
C TYR A 23 1.78 -0.09 1.33
N GLY A 24 0.51 -0.53 1.40
CA GLY A 24 -0.46 -0.31 0.32
C GLY A 24 -0.67 1.18 0.06
N LEU A 25 -0.74 1.97 1.13
CA LEU A 25 -0.88 3.44 1.08
C LEU A 25 0.29 4.11 0.37
N GLU A 26 1.54 3.76 0.71
CA GLU A 26 2.74 4.30 0.07
C GLU A 26 2.77 3.99 -1.43
N LYS A 27 2.48 2.74 -1.78
CA LYS A 27 2.48 2.29 -3.18
C LYS A 27 1.40 3.01 -3.98
N PHE A 28 0.20 3.20 -3.39
CA PHE A 28 -0.87 3.95 -4.01
C PHE A 28 -0.55 5.44 -4.13
N TRP A 29 0.03 6.06 -3.09
CA TRP A 29 0.42 7.46 -3.09
C TRP A 29 1.50 7.76 -4.14
N THR A 30 2.52 6.92 -4.21
CA THR A 30 3.58 6.99 -5.23
C THR A 30 2.99 6.78 -6.62
N PHE A 31 2.11 5.79 -6.78
CA PHE A 31 1.39 5.59 -8.03
C PHE A 31 0.63 6.85 -8.43
N LEU A 32 -0.15 7.49 -7.56
CA LEU A 32 -0.86 8.73 -7.90
C LEU A 32 0.07 9.90 -8.22
N LYS A 33 1.20 10.00 -7.52
CA LYS A 33 2.15 11.12 -7.69
C LYS A 33 2.94 11.04 -8.99
N TYR A 34 3.31 9.84 -9.41
CA TYR A 34 4.15 9.62 -10.59
C TYR A 34 3.40 9.05 -11.79
N SER A 35 2.21 8.48 -11.59
CA SER A 35 1.38 7.99 -12.69
C SER A 35 0.81 9.17 -13.47
N ARG A 36 0.89 9.06 -14.79
CA ARG A 36 0.21 9.96 -15.72
C ARG A 36 -1.30 9.69 -15.77
N GLN A 37 -1.74 8.57 -15.20
CA GLN A 37 -3.14 8.17 -15.14
C GLN A 37 -3.75 8.61 -13.82
N LYS A 38 -4.94 9.22 -13.89
CA LYS A 38 -5.75 9.53 -12.72
C LYS A 38 -6.83 8.47 -12.58
N PRO A 39 -6.57 7.36 -11.85
CA PRO A 39 -7.60 6.37 -11.60
C PRO A 39 -8.78 6.98 -10.83
N LYS A 40 -9.96 6.38 -10.95
CA LYS A 40 -11.12 6.73 -10.14
C LYS A 40 -10.90 6.19 -8.72
N ILE A 41 -10.59 7.08 -7.79
CA ILE A 41 -10.30 6.77 -6.39
C ILE A 41 -11.55 7.03 -5.53
N ASN A 42 -11.75 6.22 -4.50
CA ASN A 42 -12.77 6.45 -3.49
C ASN A 42 -12.41 7.69 -2.67
N ARG A 43 -13.41 8.52 -2.38
CA ARG A 43 -13.25 9.75 -1.61
C ARG A 43 -12.58 9.51 -0.26
N LYS A 44 -12.93 8.43 0.43
CA LYS A 44 -12.31 8.06 1.72
C LYS A 44 -10.80 7.86 1.59
N LEU A 45 -10.38 7.12 0.56
CA LEU A 45 -8.96 6.85 0.32
C LEU A 45 -8.22 8.13 -0.10
N GLU A 46 -8.86 8.99 -0.91
CA GLU A 46 -8.29 10.29 -1.26
C GLU A 46 -8.10 11.18 -0.03
N GLU A 47 -9.05 11.22 0.90
CA GLU A 47 -8.96 11.98 2.15
C GLU A 47 -7.84 11.45 3.05
N ILE A 48 -7.71 10.12 3.17
CA ILE A 48 -6.58 9.49 3.89
C ILE A 48 -5.26 9.90 3.26
N LEU A 49 -5.11 9.73 1.95
CA LEU A 49 -3.88 10.06 1.21
C LEU A 49 -3.50 11.55 1.28
N LYS A 50 -4.48 12.46 1.44
CA LYS A 50 -4.22 13.90 1.65
C LYS A 50 -3.56 14.21 2.99
N ASN A 51 -3.74 13.35 3.99
CA ASN A 51 -3.05 13.50 5.28
C ASN A 51 -1.56 13.18 5.18
N TYR A 52 -1.15 12.37 4.20
CA TYR A 52 0.25 12.01 3.95
C TYR A 52 0.87 12.92 2.88
N LYS A 53 1.95 13.63 3.24
CA LYS A 53 2.60 14.61 2.34
C LYS A 53 4.01 14.19 1.94
N ASN A 54 4.68 13.41 2.79
CA ASN A 54 6.06 13.00 2.61
C ASN A 54 6.19 11.48 2.65
N LEU A 55 7.24 10.94 2.02
CA LEU A 55 7.57 9.51 2.12
C LEU A 55 7.84 9.09 3.56
N GLU A 56 8.27 10.02 4.41
CA GLU A 56 8.53 9.80 5.84
C GLU A 56 7.25 9.49 6.61
N ASP A 57 6.09 10.01 6.18
CA ASP A 57 4.79 9.73 6.83
C ASP A 57 4.38 8.25 6.67
N PHE A 58 4.98 7.53 5.72
CA PHE A 58 4.74 6.09 5.47
C PHE A 58 5.78 5.19 6.14
N ARG A 59 6.83 5.76 6.74
CA ARG A 59 7.85 5.00 7.47
C ARG A 59 7.32 4.70 8.87
N ALA A 60 6.64 3.58 9.03
CA ALA A 60 6.36 3.03 10.35
C ALA A 60 7.71 2.71 11.03
N ASP A 61 7.99 3.35 12.16
CA ASP A 61 9.28 3.42 12.87
C ASP A 61 9.90 2.06 13.30
N GLY A 62 9.31 0.92 12.92
CA GLY A 62 9.79 -0.42 13.30
C GLY A 62 9.77 -1.48 12.19
N ALA A 63 9.32 -1.16 10.98
CA ALA A 63 9.19 -2.15 9.91
C ALA A 63 10.34 -1.99 8.91
N SER A 64 11.55 -2.39 9.31
CA SER A 64 12.58 -2.81 8.36
C SER A 64 12.16 -4.13 7.71
N PHE A 65 11.07 -4.14 6.95
CA PHE A 65 10.74 -5.25 6.07
C PHE A 65 11.39 -4.96 4.72
N PRO A 66 12.37 -5.80 4.27
CA PRO A 66 13.11 -5.54 3.06
C PRO A 66 12.17 -5.52 1.87
N GLN A 67 12.12 -4.35 1.24
CA GLN A 67 11.47 -4.12 -0.02
C GLN A 67 12.12 -5.06 -1.06
N GLN A 68 11.41 -6.12 -1.46
CA GLN A 68 11.57 -6.99 -2.66
C GLN A 68 11.67 -8.52 -2.38
N PHE A 69 10.49 -9.18 -2.43
CA PHE A 69 10.22 -10.58 -2.85
C PHE A 69 11.08 -11.76 -2.33
N LEU A 70 10.54 -12.59 -1.41
CA LEU A 70 10.14 -14.01 -1.58
C LEU A 70 9.93 -14.74 -0.22
N PRO A 71 9.16 -15.86 -0.18
CA PRO A 71 8.58 -16.41 1.06
C PRO A 71 9.60 -17.20 1.88
N THR A 72 9.64 -16.99 3.20
CA THR A 72 10.26 -17.97 4.10
C THR A 72 9.23 -19.05 4.42
N LYS A 73 9.02 -20.00 3.50
CA LYS A 73 8.79 -21.36 3.97
C LYS A 73 10.12 -21.87 4.52
N SER A 74 10.38 -21.61 5.79
CA SER A 74 11.35 -22.36 6.58
C SER A 74 10.71 -22.76 7.91
N ASN A 75 9.68 -23.61 7.81
CA ASN A 75 9.55 -24.72 8.73
C ASN A 75 9.95 -25.98 7.96
N TYR A 76 11.26 -26.07 7.67
CA TYR A 76 11.97 -27.34 7.58
C TYR A 76 12.88 -27.39 8.81
N SER A 77 12.33 -27.94 9.90
CA SER A 77 12.97 -28.51 11.11
C SER A 77 11.79 -28.73 12.08
N ASN A 78 11.38 -29.94 12.48
CA ASN A 78 11.99 -31.27 12.51
C ASN A 78 11.05 -32.33 11.94
#